data_AF-A0A4U3L630-F1
#
_entry.id   AF-A0A4U3L630-F1
#
_cell.length_a   1.000
_cell.length_b   1.000
_cell.length_c   1.000
_cell.angle_alpha   90.00
_cell.angle_beta   90.00
_cell.angle_gamma   90.00
#
_symmetry.space_group_name_H-M   'P 1'
#
loop_
_entity.id
_entity.type
_entity.pdbx_description
1 polymer ?
#
loop_
_entity_poly.entity_id
_entity_poly.type
_entity_poly.pdbx_seq_one_letter_code
_entity_poly.pdbx_strand_id
1 'polypeptide(L)' 'MGNLQPDDLPQLIIDPGFRLENLSINDSSSLFHLTAIHHKDPFDRMLIWIAINNNYTLISNNQNIQLYKEDGLKVIW' A
#
# COMPACT_ATOMS: atom_id res chain seq x y z
N MET A 1 -28.40 -1.33 2.34
CA MET A 1 -27.09 -0.87 1.84
C MET A 1 -26.92 -1.32 0.40
N GLY A 2 -27.66 -0.74 -0.55
CA GLY A 2 -27.69 -1.26 -1.92
C GLY A 2 -27.75 -0.12 -2.93
N ASN A 3 -26.62 0.12 -3.60
CA ASN A 3 -26.40 0.85 -4.86
C ASN A 3 -24.99 1.44 -4.98
N LEU A 4 -24.08 1.16 -4.05
CA LEU A 4 -22.67 1.54 -4.21
C LEU A 4 -22.03 0.75 -5.36
N GLN A 5 -21.62 1.45 -6.39
CA GLN A 5 -20.76 0.96 -7.47
C GLN A 5 -19.29 1.16 -7.10
N PRO A 6 -18.35 0.38 -7.67
CA PRO A 6 -16.92 0.58 -7.47
C PRO A 6 -16.47 2.02 -7.81
N ASP A 7 -17.10 2.65 -8.79
CA ASP A 7 -16.84 4.03 -9.22
C ASP A 7 -17.18 5.08 -8.14
N ASP A 8 -17.99 4.73 -7.14
CA ASP A 8 -18.32 5.62 -6.02
C ASP A 8 -17.21 5.64 -4.95
N LEU A 9 -16.34 4.62 -4.91
CA LEU A 9 -15.31 4.47 -3.88
C LEU A 9 -14.35 5.66 -3.77
N PRO A 10 -13.82 6.24 -4.88
CA PRO A 10 -12.94 7.40 -4.79
C PRO A 10 -13.58 8.56 -4.00
N GLN A 11 -14.84 8.86 -4.28
CA GLN A 11 -15.53 9.96 -3.61
C GLN A 11 -15.77 9.66 -2.13
N LEU A 12 -16.21 8.44 -1.80
CA LEU A 12 -16.45 8.01 -0.42
C LEU A 12 -15.18 8.02 0.45
N ILE A 13 -14.01 7.87 -0.16
CA ILE A 13 -12.71 7.93 0.52
C ILE A 13 -12.28 9.39 0.71
N ILE A 14 -12.50 10.24 -0.29
CA ILE A 14 -12.12 11.67 -0.24
C ILE A 14 -12.97 12.46 0.76
N ASP A 15 -14.29 12.20 0.81
CA ASP A 15 -15.24 12.93 1.68
C ASP A 15 -14.84 12.98 3.17
N PRO A 16 -14.43 11.87 3.81
CA PRO A 16 -13.94 11.89 5.19
C PRO A 16 -12.52 12.44 5.36
N GLY A 17 -11.87 12.90 4.28
CA GLY A 17 -10.57 13.59 4.30
C GLY A 17 -9.35 12.71 4.00
N PHE A 18 -9.53 11.50 3.47
CA PHE A 18 -8.37 10.73 3.01
C PHE A 18 -7.85 11.27 1.67
N ARG A 19 -6.54 11.13 1.48
CA ARG A 19 -5.88 11.38 0.21
C ARG A 19 -5.73 10.06 -0.54
N LEU A 20 -6.13 10.05 -1.81
CA LEU A 20 -5.83 8.95 -2.73
C LEU A 20 -4.38 9.08 -3.18
N GLU A 21 -3.60 8.01 -3.01
CA GLU A 21 -2.23 7.94 -3.53
C GLU A 21 -2.24 7.31 -4.93
N ASN A 22 -1.56 7.96 -5.87
CA ASN A 22 -1.40 7.44 -7.21
C ASN A 22 -0.16 6.54 -7.29
N LEU A 23 -0.22 5.50 -8.12
CA LEU A 23 0.97 4.72 -8.44
C LEU A 23 1.89 5.56 -9.34
N SER A 24 3.05 5.96 -8.82
CA SER A 24 4.01 6.72 -9.62
C SER A 24 4.82 5.82 -10.55
N ILE A 25 5.41 6.43 -11.59
CA ILE A 25 6.39 5.74 -12.45
C ILE A 25 7.54 5.21 -11.61
N ASN A 26 8.02 5.99 -10.63
CA ASN A 26 9.10 5.57 -9.76
C ASN A 26 8.72 4.33 -8.94
N ASP A 27 7.52 4.29 -8.34
CA ASP A 27 7.05 3.14 -7.57
C ASP A 27 7.02 1.88 -8.44
N SER A 28 6.39 1.98 -9.62
CA SER A 28 6.27 0.84 -10.54
C SER A 28 7.62 0.39 -11.10
N SER A 29 8.49 1.31 -11.53
CA SER A 29 9.77 0.97 -12.15
C SER A 29 10.80 0.45 -11.15
N SER A 30 10.70 0.82 -9.87
CA SER A 30 11.68 0.44 -8.84
C SER A 30 11.27 -0.77 -8.00
N LEU A 31 10.06 -1.32 -8.21
CA LEU A 31 9.52 -2.44 -7.41
C LEU A 31 10.46 -3.66 -7.34
N PHE A 32 11.28 -3.90 -8.37
CA PHE A 32 12.23 -5.01 -8.40
C PHE A 32 13.32 -4.91 -7.31
N HIS A 33 13.52 -3.74 -6.70
CA HIS A 33 14.40 -3.55 -5.54
C HIS A 33 13.83 -4.14 -4.25
N LEU A 34 12.52 -4.40 -4.16
CA LEU A 34 11.92 -5.10 -3.03
C LEU A 34 12.24 -6.60 -3.10
N THR A 35 13.38 -6.99 -2.53
CA THR A 35 13.90 -8.36 -2.58
C THR A 35 13.15 -9.34 -1.68
N ALA A 36 12.46 -8.86 -0.66
CA ALA A 36 11.68 -9.70 0.24
C ALA A 36 10.49 -10.38 -0.48
N ILE A 37 10.43 -11.71 -0.36
CA ILE A 37 9.46 -12.57 -1.05
C ILE A 37 8.38 -13.16 -0.13
N HIS A 38 8.14 -12.53 1.03
CA HIS A 38 7.16 -13.02 2.02
C HIS A 38 5.72 -13.00 1.50
N HIS A 39 5.40 -12.11 0.55
CA HIS A 39 4.13 -12.11 -0.19
C HIS A 39 4.34 -12.53 -1.65
N LYS A 40 3.44 -13.38 -2.16
CA LYS A 40 3.34 -13.70 -3.59
C LYS A 40 2.40 -12.75 -4.34
N ASP A 41 1.50 -12.09 -3.62
CA ASP A 41 0.54 -11.18 -4.22
C ASP A 41 1.23 -9.90 -4.73
N PRO A 42 1.08 -9.54 -6.01
CA PRO A 42 1.73 -8.37 -6.57
C PRO A 42 1.19 -7.05 -6.00
N PHE A 43 -0.07 -6.99 -5.55
CA PHE A 43 -0.67 -5.79 -4.98
C PHE A 43 -0.17 -5.52 -3.57
N ASP A 44 -0.04 -6.55 -2.72
CA ASP A 44 0.56 -6.40 -1.40
C ASP A 44 2.00 -5.86 -1.49
N ARG A 45 2.78 -6.43 -2.42
CA ARG A 45 4.16 -5.96 -2.67
C ARG A 45 4.18 -4.52 -3.17
N MET A 46 3.25 -4.13 -4.02
CA MET A 46 3.15 -2.75 -4.50
C MET A 46 2.80 -1.78 -3.35
N LEU A 47 1.85 -2.14 -2.48
CA LEU A 47 1.48 -1.31 -1.33
C LEU A 47 2.64 -1.12 -0.35
N ILE A 48 3.36 -2.19 -0.05
CA ILE A 48 4.57 -2.16 0.78
C ILE A 48 5.60 -1.22 0.14
N TRP A 49 5.83 -1.37 -1.16
CA TRP A 49 6.84 -0.58 -1.87
C TRP A 49 6.49 0.91 -1.96
N ILE A 50 5.23 1.25 -2.26
CA ILE A 50 4.75 2.64 -2.22
C ILE A 50 4.97 3.22 -0.82
N ALA A 51 4.67 2.46 0.24
CA ALA A 51 4.85 2.94 1.61
C ALA A 51 6.33 3.21 1.94
N ILE A 52 7.24 2.34 1.50
CA ILE A 52 8.69 2.52 1.67
C ILE A 52 9.16 3.77 0.91
N ASN A 53 8.87 3.88 -0.39
CA ASN A 53 9.32 4.99 -1.24
C ASN A 53 8.83 6.35 -0.78
N ASN A 54 7.58 6.41 -0.31
CA ASN A 54 6.95 7.66 0.12
C ASN A 54 7.07 7.91 1.63
N ASN A 55 7.85 7.08 2.34
CA ASN A 55 8.09 7.19 3.77
C ASN A 55 6.80 7.18 4.61
N TYR A 56 5.80 6.44 4.14
CA TYR A 56 4.53 6.25 4.83
C TYR A 56 4.63 5.18 5.91
N THR A 57 3.71 5.25 6.87
CA THR A 57 3.50 4.18 7.84
C THR A 57 2.29 3.37 7.40
N LEU A 58 2.50 2.08 7.11
CA LEU A 58 1.44 1.17 6.71
C LEU A 58 0.67 0.70 7.96
N ILE A 59 -0.65 0.82 7.93
CA ILE A 59 -1.52 0.28 8.98
C ILE A 59 -1.96 -1.12 8.54
N SER A 60 -1.55 -2.17 9.26
CA SER A 60 -1.96 -3.55 8.89
C SER A 60 -1.89 -4.54 10.04
N ASN A 61 -2.92 -5.40 10.12
CA ASN A 61 -2.98 -6.54 11.04
C ASN A 61 -2.22 -7.78 10.56
N ASN A 62 -1.68 -7.73 9.34
CA ASN A 62 -1.01 -8.87 8.74
C ASN A 62 0.40 -9.03 9.30
N GLN A 63 0.64 -10.13 10.03
CA GLN A 63 1.93 -10.43 10.64
C GLN A 63 3.05 -10.57 9.61
N ASN A 64 2.77 -11.04 8.39
CA ASN A 64 3.77 -11.17 7.33
C ASN A 64 4.25 -9.82 6.80
N ILE A 65 3.45 -8.76 6.93
CA ILE A 65 3.87 -7.40 6.54
C ILE A 65 4.94 -6.87 7.51
N GLN A 66 4.92 -7.31 8.77
CA GLN A 66 5.92 -6.91 9.76
C GLN A 66 7.35 -7.35 9.39
N LEU A 67 7.48 -8.40 8.56
CA LEU A 67 8.78 -8.90 8.09
C LEU A 67 9.50 -7.88 7.20
N TYR A 68 8.77 -6.98 6.54
CA TYR A 68 9.33 -5.94 5.67
C TYR A 68 9.91 -4.74 6.43
N LYS A 69 9.89 -4.76 7.77
CA LYS A 69 10.61 -3.76 8.58
C LYS A 69 12.11 -3.74 8.26
N GLU A 70 12.67 -4.90 7.92
CA GLU A 70 14.07 -5.03 7.51
C GLU A 70 14.36 -4.33 6.17
N ASP A 71 13.37 -4.26 5.28
CA ASP A 71 13.42 -3.50 4.02
C ASP A 71 13.12 -1.99 4.20
N GLY A 72 12.96 -1.52 5.44
CA GLY A 72 12.69 -0.11 5.76
C GLY A 72 11.20 0.25 5.88
N LEU A 73 10.29 -0.74 5.85
CA LEU A 73 8.86 -0.47 6.04
C LEU A 73 8.57 -0.01 7.47
N LYS A 74 7.88 1.14 7.58
CA LYS A 74 7.22 1.54 8.82
C LYS A 74 5.84 0.92 8.85
N VAL A 75 5.52 0.17 9.90
CA VAL A 75 4.22 -0.47 10.04
C VAL A 75 3.73 -0.34 11.48
N ILE A 76 2.45 0.01 11.61
CA ILE A 76 1.72 0.03 12.89
C ILE A 76 0.49 -0.86 12.79
N TRP A 77 0.05 -1.34 13.94
CA TRP A 77 -1.18 -2.09 14.06
C TRP A 77 -1.87 -1.81 15.39
#